data_AF-A0ABD3G0E0-F1
#
_entry.id   AF-A0ABD3G0E0-F1
#
_cell.length_a   1.000
_cell.length_b   1.000
_cell.length_c   1.000
_cell.angle_alpha   90.00
_cell.angle_beta   90.00
_cell.angle_gamma   90.00
#
_symmetry.space_group_name_H-M   'P 1'
#
loop_
_entity.id
_entity.type
_entity.pdbx_description
1 polymer ?
#
loop_
_entity_poly.entity_id
_entity_poly.type
_entity_poly.pdbx_seq_one_letter_code
_entity_poly.pdbx_strand_id
1 'polypeptide(L)'
;MTGSPTGSGRSLLLALALTSTPNFVRADCASGSSTLTTEGCSGCGEYALCLGFTSKSECSGSGCETDGDCTYQCMAVDGNLTTLDVLIEFGGWKSAKETAMGGYTTAELAGYPDFTDTWPSASNDDVTTIGTVELSSAVETFIVSGGTAAVNYPQGKVASVTITSDFISSATAVTRVVLQNIGLSDQADDLPTFLPSTVKNLELTNTLLSTFPTNLGNIKALEQL
;
A
#
# COMPACT_ATOMS: atom_id res chain seq x y z
N MET A 1 -31.24 19.51 84.33
CA MET A 1 -32.56 19.58 83.67
C MET A 1 -32.30 19.68 82.18
N THR A 2 -32.16 18.51 81.53
CA THR A 2 -33.18 17.88 80.66
C THR A 2 -33.27 18.54 79.28
N GLY A 3 -32.85 17.81 78.24
CA GLY A 3 -33.18 18.14 76.85
C GLY A 3 -32.22 17.59 75.78
N SER A 4 -32.26 16.28 75.54
CA SER A 4 -32.14 15.71 74.18
C SER A 4 -33.58 15.54 73.63
N PRO A 5 -33.87 15.18 72.36
CA PRO A 5 -33.01 15.00 71.16
C PRO A 5 -33.67 15.55 69.86
N THR A 6 -33.01 15.39 68.70
CA THR A 6 -33.54 15.12 67.31
C THR A 6 -32.43 15.57 66.34
N GLY A 7 -31.84 14.75 65.46
CA GLY A 7 -32.40 13.67 64.66
C GLY A 7 -32.41 14.15 63.20
N SER A 8 -31.34 13.91 62.44
CA SER A 8 -31.43 13.86 60.97
C SER A 8 -30.19 13.19 60.41
N GLY A 9 -30.37 11.96 59.94
CA GLY A 9 -29.36 11.24 59.18
C GLY A 9 -29.01 11.97 57.88
N ARG A 10 -27.74 11.88 57.51
CA ARG A 10 -27.29 12.14 56.13
C ARG A 10 -26.50 10.93 55.68
N SER A 11 -27.12 10.19 54.78
CA SER A 11 -26.57 9.07 54.03
C SER A 11 -25.26 9.49 53.36
N LEU A 12 -24.17 8.77 53.66
CA LEU A 12 -22.97 8.78 52.81
C LEU A 12 -23.32 8.03 51.53
N LEU A 13 -23.57 8.76 50.44
CA LEU A 13 -23.53 8.20 49.10
C LEU A 13 -22.06 8.11 48.67
N LEU A 14 -21.54 6.89 48.59
CA LEU A 14 -20.30 6.57 47.89
C LEU A 14 -20.51 6.93 46.41
N ALA A 15 -19.88 8.01 45.94
CA ALA A 15 -19.77 8.27 44.52
C ALA A 15 -18.72 7.32 43.93
N LEU A 16 -19.17 6.25 43.27
CA LEU A 16 -18.34 5.47 42.36
C LEU A 16 -18.01 6.37 41.16
N ALA A 17 -16.79 6.91 41.13
CA ALA A 17 -16.26 7.53 39.92
C ALA A 17 -16.08 6.43 38.87
N LEU A 18 -16.96 6.39 37.86
CA LEU A 18 -16.67 5.66 36.63
C LEU A 18 -15.50 6.37 35.97
N THR A 19 -14.30 5.83 36.18
CA THR A 19 -13.14 6.13 35.35
C THR A 19 -13.48 5.67 33.94
N SER A 20 -13.86 6.60 33.07
CA SER A 20 -13.86 6.38 31.63
C SER A 20 -12.46 5.92 31.26
N THR A 21 -12.30 4.63 31.00
CA THR A 21 -11.11 4.13 30.33
C THR A 21 -11.00 4.93 29.03
N PRO A 22 -9.91 5.67 28.78
CA PRO A 22 -9.70 6.19 27.44
C PRO A 22 -9.71 4.96 26.52
N ASN A 23 -10.61 4.95 25.54
CA ASN A 23 -10.50 4.03 24.44
C ASN A 23 -9.13 4.32 23.84
N PHE A 24 -8.16 3.46 24.12
CA PHE A 24 -6.88 3.50 23.45
C PHE A 24 -7.19 3.16 21.99
N VAL A 25 -7.19 4.20 21.14
CA VAL A 25 -7.25 4.04 19.68
C VAL A 25 -6.01 3.26 19.31
N ARG A 26 -6.19 1.99 18.96
CA ARG A 26 -5.13 1.10 18.54
C ARG A 26 -5.50 0.57 17.16
N ALA A 27 -5.03 1.26 16.12
CA ALA A 27 -4.78 0.69 14.81
C ALA A 27 -4.06 1.75 13.97
N ASP A 28 -2.81 1.51 13.60
CA ASP A 28 -2.17 2.19 12.49
C ASP A 28 -2.90 1.73 11.22
N CYS A 29 -3.92 2.48 10.78
CA CYS A 29 -4.78 2.07 9.66
C CYS A 29 -3.94 1.87 8.39
N ALA A 30 -3.86 0.64 7.87
CA ALA A 30 -3.11 0.30 6.66
C ALA A 30 -1.64 0.80 6.67
N SER A 31 -0.99 0.82 7.83
CA SER A 31 0.37 1.38 7.97
C SER A 31 0.48 2.86 7.52
N GLY A 32 -0.64 3.60 7.51
CA GLY A 32 -0.74 5.02 7.17
C GLY A 32 -1.69 5.32 6.00
N SER A 33 -2.15 6.58 5.91
CA SER A 33 -3.19 7.01 4.95
C SER A 33 -2.73 7.17 3.48
N SER A 34 -1.46 6.92 3.19
CA SER A 34 -0.89 6.99 1.82
C SER A 34 -0.04 5.76 1.50
N THR A 35 -0.26 4.69 2.27
CA THR A 35 0.43 3.41 2.14
C THR A 35 -0.53 2.39 1.57
N LEU A 36 -0.14 1.80 0.45
CA LEU A 36 -0.80 0.62 -0.12
C LEU A 36 -0.15 -0.63 0.48
N THR A 37 -0.91 -1.47 1.18
CA THR A 37 -0.36 -2.61 1.94
C THR A 37 -1.42 -3.69 2.16
N THR A 38 -1.04 -4.84 2.71
CA THR A 38 -1.97 -5.82 3.31
C THR A 38 -1.97 -5.75 4.85
N GLU A 39 -1.02 -5.04 5.46
CA GLU A 39 -0.92 -4.92 6.91
C GLU A 39 -1.95 -3.95 7.47
N GLY A 40 -2.52 -4.28 8.63
CA GLY A 40 -3.53 -3.42 9.26
C GLY A 40 -4.83 -3.30 8.46
N CYS A 41 -5.08 -4.22 7.51
CA CYS A 41 -6.28 -4.28 6.66
C CYS A 41 -7.33 -5.27 7.20
N SER A 42 -7.58 -5.31 8.51
CA SER A 42 -8.43 -6.34 9.16
C SER A 42 -9.87 -6.44 8.62
N GLY A 43 -10.39 -5.36 8.02
CA GLY A 43 -11.71 -5.34 7.37
C GLY A 43 -11.74 -5.90 5.95
N CYS A 44 -10.58 -6.18 5.34
CA CYS A 44 -10.47 -6.65 3.96
C CYS A 44 -10.35 -8.18 3.87
N GLY A 45 -10.60 -8.72 2.69
CA GLY A 45 -10.41 -10.14 2.41
C GLY A 45 -8.93 -10.57 2.54
N GLU A 46 -8.69 -11.88 2.61
CA GLU A 46 -7.33 -12.44 2.64
C GLU A 46 -6.54 -11.98 1.40
N TYR A 47 -5.28 -11.57 1.60
CA TYR A 47 -4.38 -11.01 0.57
C TYR A 47 -4.88 -9.74 -0.13
N ALA A 48 -6.04 -9.19 0.25
CA ALA A 48 -6.53 -7.96 -0.34
C ALA A 48 -5.59 -6.81 0.06
N LEU A 49 -5.16 -6.04 -0.94
CA LEU A 49 -4.47 -4.79 -0.67
C LEU A 49 -5.49 -3.80 -0.12
N CYS A 50 -5.04 -2.90 0.75
CA CYS A 50 -5.85 -1.82 1.22
C CYS A 50 -5.08 -0.50 1.27
N LEU A 51 -5.83 0.58 1.09
CA LEU A 51 -5.39 1.95 1.32
C LEU A 51 -6.18 2.51 2.50
N GLY A 52 -5.47 2.97 3.54
CA GLY A 52 -6.09 3.56 4.73
C GLY A 52 -6.53 5.00 4.50
N PHE A 53 -7.58 5.41 5.19
CA PHE A 53 -8.10 6.77 5.20
C PHE A 53 -8.29 7.27 6.63
N THR A 54 -8.07 8.56 6.84
CA THR A 54 -8.23 9.18 8.16
C THR A 54 -9.69 9.41 8.55
N SER A 55 -10.61 9.33 7.58
CA SER A 55 -12.04 9.47 7.81
C SER A 55 -12.86 8.66 6.81
N LYS A 56 -14.05 8.26 7.25
CA LYS A 56 -15.01 7.53 6.40
C LYS A 56 -15.42 8.30 5.14
N SER A 57 -15.45 9.62 5.21
CA SER A 57 -15.84 10.47 4.07
C SER A 57 -14.82 10.49 2.93
N GLU A 58 -13.57 10.10 3.21
CA GLU A 58 -12.50 10.08 2.20
C GLU A 58 -12.52 8.79 1.38
N CYS A 59 -13.04 7.69 1.92
CA CYS A 59 -13.27 6.48 1.16
C CYS A 59 -14.65 6.53 0.51
N SER A 60 -14.69 6.53 -0.82
CA SER A 60 -15.92 6.47 -1.59
C SER A 60 -15.85 5.38 -2.66
N GLY A 61 -16.98 4.72 -2.92
CA GLY A 61 -17.07 3.65 -3.91
C GLY A 61 -17.15 2.25 -3.31
N SER A 62 -16.90 1.24 -4.15
CA SER A 62 -16.86 -0.16 -3.75
C SER A 62 -15.57 -0.49 -2.97
N GLY A 63 -15.65 -1.41 -2.03
CA GLY A 63 -14.50 -1.85 -1.23
C GLY A 63 -14.18 -0.94 -0.04
N CYS A 64 -14.95 0.12 0.20
CA CYS A 64 -14.80 0.94 1.40
C CYS A 64 -15.33 0.22 2.64
N GLU A 65 -14.43 -0.21 3.50
CA GLU A 65 -14.73 -0.89 4.76
C GLU A 65 -14.33 -0.02 5.95
N THR A 66 -15.08 -0.10 7.04
CA THR A 66 -14.75 0.60 8.29
C THR A 66 -14.64 -0.41 9.42
N ASP A 67 -13.48 -0.47 10.06
CA ASP A 67 -13.22 -1.26 11.27
C ASP A 67 -12.75 -0.34 12.39
N GLY A 68 -13.59 -0.16 13.42
CA GLY A 68 -13.36 0.82 14.47
C GLY A 68 -13.28 2.25 13.92
N ASP A 69 -12.15 2.91 14.21
CA ASP A 69 -11.85 4.27 13.73
C ASP A 69 -11.14 4.29 12.37
N CYS A 70 -10.82 3.12 11.81
CA CYS A 70 -10.12 3.01 10.54
C CYS A 70 -11.10 2.78 9.40
N THR A 71 -10.93 3.54 8.32
CA THR A 71 -11.58 3.27 7.04
C THR A 71 -10.53 2.88 6.01
N TYR A 72 -10.83 1.87 5.20
CA TYR A 72 -9.93 1.38 4.17
C TYR A 72 -10.67 1.23 2.85
N GLN A 73 -9.99 1.46 1.73
CA GLN A 73 -10.41 0.94 0.44
C GLN A 73 -9.74 -0.40 0.22
N CYS A 74 -10.51 -1.48 0.31
CA CYS A 74 -10.09 -2.84 0.05
C CYS A 74 -10.10 -3.13 -1.46
N MET A 75 -8.99 -3.66 -1.96
CA MET A 75 -8.79 -4.11 -3.33
C MET A 75 -8.65 -5.63 -3.30
N ALA A 76 -9.72 -6.32 -3.69
CA ALA A 76 -9.77 -7.77 -3.63
C ALA A 76 -8.73 -8.42 -4.55
N VAL A 77 -8.10 -9.49 -4.05
CA VAL A 77 -7.17 -10.33 -4.81
C VAL A 77 -7.66 -11.77 -4.74
N ASP A 78 -7.72 -12.45 -5.87
CA ASP A 78 -7.99 -13.89 -5.89
C ASP A 78 -6.75 -14.66 -5.43
N GLY A 79 -6.86 -15.34 -4.30
CA GLY A 79 -5.76 -16.12 -3.70
C GLY A 79 -5.27 -17.30 -4.56
N ASN A 80 -5.94 -17.64 -5.66
CA ASN A 80 -5.50 -18.71 -6.58
C ASN A 80 -4.71 -18.18 -7.79
N LEU A 81 -4.49 -16.87 -7.88
CA LEU A 81 -3.72 -16.27 -8.96
C LEU A 81 -2.26 -16.69 -8.90
N THR A 82 -1.73 -17.10 -10.06
CA THR A 82 -0.29 -17.35 -10.22
C THR A 82 0.49 -16.09 -10.57
N THR A 83 -0.21 -15.07 -11.09
CA THR A 83 0.32 -13.75 -11.41
C THR A 83 -0.55 -12.70 -10.76
N LEU A 84 0.06 -11.77 -10.04
CA LEU A 84 -0.62 -10.61 -9.48
C LEU A 84 0.01 -9.32 -10.00
N ASP A 85 -0.81 -8.49 -10.63
CA ASP A 85 -0.44 -7.13 -11.01
C ASP A 85 -1.02 -6.15 -9.99
N VAL A 86 -0.21 -5.20 -9.54
CA VAL A 86 -0.62 -4.06 -8.73
C VAL A 86 -0.38 -2.79 -9.55
N LEU A 87 -1.44 -2.02 -9.75
CA LEU A 87 -1.45 -0.87 -10.64
C LEU A 87 -1.45 0.43 -9.82
N ILE A 88 -0.47 1.30 -10.08
CA ILE A 88 -0.39 2.62 -9.48
C ILE A 88 -0.73 3.64 -10.57
N GLU A 89 -1.98 4.05 -10.63
CA GLU A 89 -2.49 4.96 -11.65
C GLU A 89 -1.74 6.30 -11.60
N PHE A 90 -1.40 6.85 -12.76
CA PHE A 90 -0.64 8.10 -12.78
C PHE A 90 -1.48 9.26 -12.23
N GLY A 91 -0.96 9.91 -11.20
CA GLY A 91 -1.52 11.14 -10.65
C GLY A 91 -0.96 12.40 -11.33
N GLY A 92 -1.04 13.52 -10.61
CA GLY A 92 -0.52 14.83 -11.00
C GLY A 92 1.00 14.96 -10.94
N TRP A 93 1.70 14.03 -10.28
CA TRP A 93 3.16 14.03 -10.21
C TRP A 93 3.79 13.79 -11.59
N LYS A 94 4.92 14.46 -11.84
CA LYS A 94 5.71 14.33 -13.08
C LYS A 94 7.17 14.15 -12.75
N SER A 95 7.82 13.20 -13.40
CA SER A 95 9.26 13.02 -13.27
C SER A 95 10.02 14.19 -13.90
N ALA A 96 11.28 14.38 -13.49
CA ALA A 96 12.17 15.34 -14.15
C ALA A 96 12.30 15.06 -15.66
N LYS A 97 12.28 13.78 -16.03
CA LYS A 97 12.36 13.34 -17.43
C LYS A 97 11.10 13.68 -18.22
N GLU A 98 9.92 13.41 -17.64
CA GLU A 98 8.63 13.82 -18.21
C GLU A 98 8.56 15.35 -18.39
N THR A 99 8.97 16.09 -17.35
CA THR A 99 8.96 17.56 -17.37
C THR A 99 9.90 18.12 -18.44
N ALA A 100 11.10 17.55 -18.59
CA ALA A 100 12.06 17.95 -19.60
C ALA A 100 11.56 17.71 -21.04
N MET A 101 10.64 16.76 -21.23
CA MET A 101 10.03 16.45 -22.52
C MET A 101 8.74 17.25 -22.80
N GLY A 102 8.32 18.13 -21.88
CA GLY A 102 7.09 18.91 -22.00
C GLY A 102 5.85 18.24 -21.41
N GLY A 103 6.00 17.08 -20.78
CA GLY A 103 4.91 16.29 -20.22
C GLY A 103 4.18 15.43 -21.25
N TYR A 104 3.23 14.63 -20.76
CA TYR A 104 2.31 13.86 -21.61
C TYR A 104 0.89 14.38 -21.45
N THR A 105 0.17 14.43 -22.57
CA THR A 105 -1.24 14.79 -22.64
C THR A 105 -2.12 13.56 -22.44
N THR A 106 -3.37 13.78 -22.03
CA THR A 106 -4.37 12.71 -21.94
C THR A 106 -4.56 11.98 -23.27
N ALA A 107 -4.47 12.68 -24.40
CA ALA A 107 -4.61 12.07 -25.72
C ALA A 107 -3.45 11.10 -26.06
N GLU A 108 -2.23 11.42 -25.62
CA GLU A 108 -1.07 10.53 -25.79
C GLU A 108 -1.17 9.28 -24.92
N LEU A 109 -1.87 9.37 -23.78
CA LEU A 109 -2.08 8.25 -22.86
C LEU A 109 -3.38 7.47 -23.14
N ALA A 110 -4.32 8.01 -23.92
CA ALA A 110 -5.62 7.40 -24.19
C ALA A 110 -5.54 6.10 -25.02
N GLY A 111 -4.41 5.81 -25.66
CA GLY A 111 -4.20 4.58 -26.42
C GLY A 111 -3.81 3.36 -25.58
N TYR A 112 -3.57 3.54 -24.29
CA TYR A 112 -3.18 2.47 -23.38
C TYR A 112 -4.43 1.74 -22.82
N PRO A 113 -4.36 0.42 -22.60
CA PRO A 113 -5.44 -0.32 -21.99
C PRO A 113 -5.67 0.10 -20.54
N ASP A 114 -6.87 -0.18 -20.05
CA ASP A 114 -7.26 0.01 -18.66
C ASP A 114 -7.70 -1.33 -18.06
N PHE A 115 -6.98 -1.76 -17.03
CA PHE A 115 -7.19 -3.00 -16.30
C PHE A 115 -7.38 -2.75 -14.80
N THR A 116 -7.72 -1.53 -14.40
CA THR A 116 -8.00 -1.16 -12.99
C THR A 116 -9.22 -1.90 -12.43
N ASP A 117 -10.17 -2.33 -13.27
CA ASP A 117 -11.28 -3.21 -12.88
C ASP A 117 -10.86 -4.69 -12.70
N THR A 118 -9.67 -5.08 -13.18
CA THR A 118 -9.18 -6.47 -13.15
C THR A 118 -8.16 -6.70 -12.05
N TRP A 119 -7.31 -5.70 -11.82
CA TRP A 119 -6.18 -5.78 -10.90
C TRP A 119 -6.30 -4.73 -9.81
N PRO A 120 -5.80 -5.00 -8.59
CA PRO A 120 -5.78 -4.00 -7.53
C PRO A 120 -5.08 -2.72 -8.01
N SER A 121 -5.79 -1.59 -7.93
CA SER A 121 -5.27 -0.29 -8.35
C SER A 121 -5.50 0.82 -7.34
N ALA A 122 -4.58 1.77 -7.33
CA ALA A 122 -4.71 3.00 -6.55
C ALA A 122 -4.10 4.20 -7.29
N SER A 123 -4.65 5.39 -7.06
CA SER A 123 -4.11 6.63 -7.61
C SER A 123 -2.80 7.01 -6.94
N ASN A 124 -1.80 7.42 -7.73
CA ASN A 124 -0.56 7.99 -7.20
C ASN A 124 -0.74 9.38 -6.58
N ASP A 125 -1.92 10.00 -6.70
CA ASP A 125 -2.25 11.20 -5.92
C ASP A 125 -2.57 10.85 -4.46
N ASP A 126 -3.02 9.61 -4.19
CA ASP A 126 -3.40 9.14 -2.86
C ASP A 126 -2.32 8.24 -2.24
N VAL A 127 -1.60 7.48 -3.07
CA VAL A 127 -0.56 6.54 -2.66
C VAL A 127 0.83 7.07 -2.98
N THR A 128 1.64 7.22 -1.94
CA THR A 128 3.07 7.57 -2.04
C THR A 128 3.99 6.44 -1.61
N THR A 129 3.44 5.42 -0.96
CA THR A 129 4.22 4.32 -0.37
C THR A 129 3.56 2.98 -0.66
N ILE A 130 4.35 1.97 -0.98
CA ILE A 130 3.93 0.57 -1.00
C ILE A 130 4.61 -0.14 0.17
N GLY A 131 3.75 -0.54 1.12
CA GLY A 131 4.12 -1.23 2.35
C GLY A 131 4.38 -2.72 2.13
N THR A 132 4.36 -3.49 3.20
CA THR A 132 4.29 -4.96 3.14
C THR A 132 3.07 -5.41 2.35
N VAL A 133 3.24 -6.38 1.47
CA VAL A 133 2.21 -7.02 0.67
C VAL A 133 2.33 -8.53 0.87
N GLU A 134 1.43 -9.07 1.66
CA GLU A 134 1.30 -10.51 1.85
C GLU A 134 0.66 -11.13 0.60
N LEU A 135 1.36 -12.11 0.03
CA LEU A 135 0.94 -12.81 -1.18
C LEU A 135 0.52 -14.24 -0.83
N SER A 136 -0.50 -14.74 -1.53
CA SER A 136 -0.82 -16.17 -1.51
C SER A 136 0.38 -17.00 -1.98
N SER A 137 0.53 -18.20 -1.43
CA SER A 137 1.54 -19.16 -1.87
C SER A 137 1.38 -19.63 -3.33
N ALA A 138 0.27 -19.28 -3.98
CA ALA A 138 0.06 -19.54 -5.41
C ALA A 138 0.78 -18.53 -6.32
N VAL A 139 1.09 -17.32 -5.82
CA VAL A 139 1.66 -16.25 -6.64
C VAL A 139 3.14 -16.53 -6.93
N GLU A 140 3.46 -16.75 -8.20
CA GLU A 140 4.83 -16.99 -8.68
C GLU A 140 5.41 -15.76 -9.40
N THR A 141 4.54 -14.94 -10.00
CA THR A 141 4.90 -13.68 -10.67
C THR A 141 4.19 -12.52 -9.99
N PHE A 142 4.94 -11.51 -9.58
CA PHE A 142 4.42 -10.30 -8.98
C PHE A 142 4.85 -9.07 -9.76
N ILE A 143 3.89 -8.23 -10.14
CA ILE A 143 4.11 -7.07 -10.98
C ILE A 143 3.62 -5.82 -10.25
N VAL A 144 4.45 -4.78 -10.20
CA VAL A 144 4.00 -3.42 -9.88
C VAL A 144 4.22 -2.54 -11.09
N SER A 145 3.14 -1.95 -11.58
CA SER A 145 3.19 -1.05 -12.73
C SER A 145 2.60 0.31 -12.41
N GLY A 146 3.31 1.37 -12.77
CA GLY A 146 2.67 2.67 -12.95
C GLY A 146 1.72 2.67 -14.16
N GLY A 147 0.61 3.38 -14.05
CA GLY A 147 -0.46 3.46 -15.04
C GLY A 147 -1.59 2.46 -14.82
N THR A 148 -2.57 2.46 -15.72
CA THR A 148 -3.79 1.64 -15.63
C THR A 148 -3.62 0.22 -16.15
N ALA A 149 -2.39 -0.18 -16.52
CA ALA A 149 -2.10 -1.52 -17.03
C ALA A 149 -0.60 -1.83 -16.93
N ALA A 150 -0.24 -3.11 -16.84
CA ALA A 150 1.13 -3.58 -16.91
C ALA A 150 1.68 -3.59 -18.35
N VAL A 151 1.94 -2.41 -18.92
CA VAL A 151 2.45 -2.20 -20.28
C VAL A 151 3.56 -1.15 -20.35
N ASN A 152 4.24 -1.04 -21.48
CA ASN A 152 5.31 -0.05 -21.69
C ASN A 152 4.75 1.34 -21.98
N TYR A 153 4.63 2.16 -20.94
CA TYR A 153 4.28 3.58 -21.08
C TYR A 153 5.43 4.41 -21.67
N PRO A 154 5.16 5.63 -22.15
CA PRO A 154 6.19 6.51 -22.69
C PRO A 154 7.30 6.77 -21.66
N GLN A 155 8.55 6.81 -22.13
CA GLN A 155 9.71 6.84 -21.26
C GLN A 155 9.75 8.09 -20.37
N GLY A 156 9.76 7.90 -19.06
CA GLY A 156 9.73 8.98 -18.07
C GLY A 156 8.34 9.23 -17.48
N LYS A 157 7.26 8.69 -18.09
CA LYS A 157 5.96 8.61 -17.43
C LYS A 157 6.01 7.50 -16.40
N VAL A 158 6.08 7.86 -15.13
CA VAL A 158 6.17 6.90 -14.02
C VAL A 158 5.32 7.35 -12.85
N ALA A 159 4.88 6.41 -12.01
CA ALA A 159 4.34 6.71 -10.69
C ALA A 159 5.49 6.91 -9.68
N SER A 160 5.34 7.86 -8.77
CA SER A 160 6.28 8.15 -7.69
C SER A 160 5.82 7.46 -6.42
N VAL A 161 6.45 6.32 -6.11
CA VAL A 161 6.16 5.54 -4.91
C VAL A 161 7.46 5.15 -4.20
N THR A 162 7.40 5.07 -2.88
CA THR A 162 8.46 4.50 -2.04
C THR A 162 8.10 3.07 -1.67
N ILE A 163 9.03 2.13 -1.86
CA ILE A 163 8.91 0.74 -1.44
C ILE A 163 9.60 0.59 -0.08
N THR A 164 8.94 -0.08 0.86
CA THR A 164 9.46 -0.27 2.23
C THR A 164 10.22 -1.60 2.41
N SER A 165 10.94 -1.73 3.53
CA SER A 165 11.87 -2.85 3.83
C SER A 165 11.27 -4.24 3.76
N ASP A 166 9.97 -4.37 3.93
CA ASP A 166 9.27 -5.65 4.08
C ASP A 166 8.26 -5.91 2.96
N PHE A 167 8.43 -5.21 1.83
CA PHE A 167 7.53 -5.19 0.67
C PHE A 167 6.93 -6.56 0.30
N ILE A 168 7.70 -7.47 -0.29
CA ILE A 168 7.25 -8.85 -0.55
C ILE A 168 8.30 -9.86 -0.11
N SER A 169 9.23 -9.47 0.76
CA SER A 169 10.43 -10.24 1.11
C SER A 169 10.14 -11.63 1.68
N SER A 170 8.95 -11.83 2.26
CA SER A 170 8.46 -13.11 2.81
C SER A 170 7.80 -14.05 1.79
N ALA A 171 7.53 -13.58 0.56
CA ALA A 171 6.77 -14.34 -0.46
C ALA A 171 7.65 -15.39 -1.17
N THR A 172 7.89 -16.53 -0.51
CA THR A 172 8.83 -17.56 -0.99
C THR A 172 8.43 -18.28 -2.28
N ALA A 173 7.17 -18.16 -2.73
CA ALA A 173 6.71 -18.73 -4.00
C ALA A 173 7.08 -17.85 -5.21
N VAL A 174 7.33 -16.55 -4.98
CA VAL A 174 7.62 -15.60 -6.05
C VAL A 174 9.01 -15.85 -6.61
N THR A 175 9.07 -16.02 -7.92
CA THR A 175 10.32 -16.23 -8.68
C THR A 175 10.53 -15.17 -9.75
N ARG A 176 9.48 -14.45 -10.15
CA ARG A 176 9.54 -13.35 -11.10
C ARG A 176 8.93 -12.09 -10.50
N VAL A 177 9.68 -11.00 -10.56
CA VAL A 177 9.22 -9.67 -10.14
C VAL A 177 9.40 -8.70 -11.29
N VAL A 178 8.35 -7.95 -11.60
CA VAL A 178 8.38 -6.90 -12.63
C VAL A 178 8.04 -5.58 -11.95
N LEU A 179 8.99 -4.65 -11.94
CA LEU A 179 8.80 -3.29 -11.47
C LEU A 179 8.91 -2.36 -12.66
N GLN A 180 7.78 -1.79 -13.08
CA GLN A 180 7.73 -1.02 -14.31
C GLN A 180 6.96 0.29 -14.19
N ASN A 181 7.39 1.30 -14.93
CA ASN A 181 6.79 2.64 -14.91
C ASN A 181 6.66 3.21 -13.49
N ILE A 182 7.57 2.87 -12.58
CA ILE A 182 7.62 3.40 -11.21
C ILE A 182 9.00 4.00 -10.95
N GLY A 183 9.08 5.15 -10.30
CA GLY A 183 10.36 5.82 -10.02
C GLY A 183 11.14 5.11 -8.91
N LEU A 184 12.24 4.42 -9.27
CA LEU A 184 13.09 3.67 -8.32
C LEU A 184 14.51 4.23 -8.18
N SER A 185 14.80 5.39 -8.76
CA SER A 185 16.16 5.96 -8.83
C SER A 185 16.90 5.98 -7.50
N ASP A 186 16.18 6.26 -6.40
CA ASP A 186 16.75 6.41 -5.06
C ASP A 186 16.64 5.14 -4.20
N GLN A 187 16.09 4.05 -4.75
CA GLN A 187 15.67 2.87 -3.97
C GLN A 187 16.14 1.54 -4.58
N ALA A 188 16.63 1.55 -5.82
CA ALA A 188 16.94 0.32 -6.52
C ALA A 188 18.09 -0.50 -5.89
N ASP A 189 18.99 0.15 -5.15
CA ASP A 189 20.04 -0.53 -4.39
C ASP A 189 19.51 -1.25 -3.14
N ASP A 190 18.28 -0.96 -2.70
CA ASP A 190 17.64 -1.59 -1.54
C ASP A 190 16.73 -2.77 -1.92
N LEU A 191 16.41 -2.93 -3.22
CA LEU A 191 15.59 -4.03 -3.74
C LEU A 191 16.00 -5.43 -3.24
N PRO A 192 17.28 -5.79 -3.05
CA PRO A 192 17.65 -7.09 -2.50
C PRO A 192 17.08 -7.36 -1.10
N THR A 193 16.72 -6.33 -0.34
CA THR A 193 16.09 -6.45 0.98
C THR A 193 14.57 -6.49 0.90
N PHE A 194 13.98 -5.90 -0.15
CA PHE A 194 12.54 -5.80 -0.34
C PHE A 194 11.93 -7.03 -1.03
N LEU A 195 12.77 -7.81 -1.73
CA LEU A 195 12.37 -8.93 -2.57
C LEU A 195 12.70 -10.29 -1.92
N PRO A 196 11.91 -11.34 -2.20
CA PRO A 196 12.23 -12.70 -1.77
C PRO A 196 13.60 -13.15 -2.28
N SER A 197 14.31 -13.93 -1.47
CA SER A 197 15.56 -14.56 -1.90
C SER A 197 15.41 -15.56 -3.05
N THR A 198 14.16 -15.92 -3.39
CA THR A 198 13.78 -16.86 -4.46
C THR A 198 13.63 -16.19 -5.83
N VAL A 199 13.73 -14.86 -5.92
CA VAL A 199 13.61 -14.14 -7.20
C VAL A 199 14.74 -14.54 -8.15
N LYS A 200 14.33 -15.05 -9.31
CA LYS A 200 15.19 -15.46 -10.42
C LYS A 200 15.16 -14.47 -11.57
N ASN A 201 14.01 -13.85 -11.80
CA ASN A 201 13.80 -12.88 -12.87
C ASN A 201 13.34 -11.57 -12.24
N LEU A 202 14.15 -10.51 -12.39
CA LEU A 202 13.79 -9.16 -11.98
C LEU A 202 13.73 -8.28 -13.22
N GLU A 203 12.61 -7.68 -13.54
CA GLU A 203 12.49 -6.77 -14.68
C GLU A 203 12.31 -5.33 -14.17
N LEU A 204 13.21 -4.43 -14.56
CA LEU A 204 13.18 -3.02 -14.19
C LEU A 204 12.97 -2.15 -15.45
N THR A 205 11.73 -1.86 -15.79
CA THR A 205 11.39 -1.15 -17.05
C THR A 205 10.87 0.25 -16.78
N ASN A 206 11.44 1.26 -17.45
CA ASN A 206 11.00 2.65 -17.29
C ASN A 206 10.99 3.10 -15.80
N THR A 207 12.05 2.79 -15.06
CA THR A 207 12.14 3.01 -13.61
C THR A 207 12.89 4.27 -13.18
N LEU A 208 13.17 5.16 -14.15
CA LEU A 208 14.03 6.35 -14.01
C LEU A 208 15.49 6.06 -13.60
N LEU A 209 15.92 4.79 -13.64
CA LEU A 209 17.32 4.45 -13.41
C LEU A 209 18.22 5.05 -14.48
N SER A 210 19.23 5.80 -14.04
CA SER A 210 20.30 6.38 -14.87
C SER A 210 21.60 5.60 -14.75
N THR A 211 21.73 4.79 -13.71
CA THR A 211 22.87 3.92 -13.42
C THR A 211 22.40 2.54 -13.02
N PHE A 212 23.26 1.54 -13.22
CA PHE A 212 22.97 0.17 -12.83
C PHE A 212 23.06 0.03 -11.30
N PRO A 213 22.03 -0.48 -10.60
CA PRO A 213 22.07 -0.60 -9.15
C PRO A 213 23.07 -1.69 -8.73
N THR A 214 24.06 -1.29 -7.94
CA THR A 214 25.23 -2.10 -7.61
C THR A 214 24.90 -3.28 -6.69
N ASN A 215 23.87 -3.14 -5.86
CA ASN A 215 23.50 -4.14 -4.87
C ASN A 215 22.65 -5.28 -5.42
N LEU A 216 22.16 -5.23 -6.67
CA LEU A 216 21.34 -6.32 -7.23
C LEU A 216 22.07 -7.67 -7.26
N GLY A 217 23.40 -7.68 -7.30
CA GLY A 217 24.22 -8.90 -7.15
C GLY A 217 24.11 -9.60 -5.79
N ASN A 218 23.41 -8.99 -4.83
CA ASN A 218 23.09 -9.61 -3.54
C ASN A 218 21.90 -10.58 -3.64
N ILE A 219 21.08 -10.50 -4.69
CA ILE A 219 20.00 -11.47 -4.97
C ILE A 219 20.63 -12.75 -5.55
N LYS A 220 20.92 -13.72 -4.68
CA LYS A 220 21.73 -14.91 -5.06
C LYS A 220 21.05 -15.84 -6.06
N ALA A 221 19.73 -15.85 -6.11
CA ALA A 221 18.96 -16.66 -7.05
C ALA A 221 18.75 -15.98 -8.41
N LEU A 222 19.18 -14.72 -8.58
CA LEU A 222 18.92 -13.96 -9.80
C LEU A 222 19.64 -14.58 -11.00
N GLU A 223 18.85 -15.00 -11.99
CA GLU A 223 19.26 -15.61 -13.25
C GLU A 223 19.12 -14.62 -14.42
N GLN A 224 18.10 -13.74 -14.36
CA GLN A 224 17.80 -12.74 -15.39
C GLN A 224 17.45 -11.38 -14.76
N LEU A 225 17.98 -10.32 -15.37
CA LEU A 225 17.72 -8.91 -15.07
C LEU A 225 17.40 -8.13 -16.36
#